data_AF-A0A7Z9Q9H9-F1
#
_entry.id   AF-A0A7Z9Q9H9-F1
#
_cell.length_a   1.000
_cell.length_b   1.000
_cell.length_c   1.000
_cell.angle_alpha   90.00
_cell.angle_beta   90.00
_cell.angle_gamma   90.00
#
_symmetry.space_group_name_H-M   'P 1'
#
loop_
_entity.id
_entity.type
_entity.pdbx_description
1 polymer ?
#
loop_
_entity_poly.entity_id
_entity_poly.type
_entity_poly.pdbx_seq_one_letter_code
_entity_poly.pdbx_strand_id
1 'polypeptide(L)'
;SENIIESNIIINPSMGYCVICAAISILDGSNCIIRNNFIFQAYGDGYGAVVASQSQYVSHNNTFVSNSRGYANLSSDGIVSNDIIYASSNAVYIDGNSNIQVSYSDIEGGWEGEGNIDADPLFCNQDGGDYTLAENSPCIGTGEDGANMGAFGIGCGSYNFYPTEFSLSEPSNNAAITVDESNVNTGFITFSWGESSDANGDSLYYLMRATSAEIGDLGLDTNATSIEVSYMDIIEDMSENNVTAAALEWTVHVTDGIDTVEADNAPFTLQVDGSNALSAYLEGLLPDEFALQQNYPNPFNPVTTLRYDLPENGLVTIIIYDMLGREVKTLINQSQNAGYRTVIWNATNDYGKPVSAGTYLYQIQAGEYISTKKMVLLK
;
A
#
# COMPACT_ATOMS: atom_id res chain seq x y z
N SER A 1 20.99 -57.70 17.73
CA SER A 1 19.83 -56.86 17.39
C SER A 1 20.22 -55.45 17.72
N GLU A 2 19.98 -54.51 16.82
CA GLU A 2 20.09 -53.09 17.15
C GLU A 2 18.90 -52.72 18.05
N ASN A 3 19.14 -51.91 19.07
CA ASN A 3 18.06 -51.31 19.84
C ASN A 3 17.62 -50.07 19.07
N ILE A 4 16.38 -50.06 18.58
CA ILE A 4 15.86 -48.99 17.74
C ILE A 4 14.55 -48.48 18.34
N ILE A 5 14.43 -47.16 18.46
CA ILE A 5 13.21 -46.46 18.81
C ILE A 5 12.87 -45.56 17.63
N GLU A 6 11.80 -45.89 16.91
CA GLU A 6 11.45 -45.19 15.68
C GLU A 6 9.97 -44.89 15.52
N SER A 7 9.67 -43.78 14.82
CA SER A 7 8.32 -43.44 14.36
C SER A 7 7.28 -43.32 15.48
N ASN A 8 7.71 -42.85 16.66
CA ASN A 8 6.82 -42.58 17.79
C ASN A 8 6.36 -41.11 17.77
N ILE A 9 5.12 -40.88 18.21
CA ILE A 9 4.58 -39.57 18.53
C ILE A 9 4.30 -39.55 20.03
N ILE A 10 5.04 -38.72 20.77
CA ILE A 10 4.93 -38.60 22.23
C ILE A 10 4.55 -37.16 22.55
N ILE A 11 3.35 -36.96 23.10
CA ILE A 11 2.74 -35.65 23.33
C ILE A 11 2.44 -35.49 24.81
N ASN A 12 2.86 -34.36 25.40
CA ASN A 12 2.60 -34.01 26.79
C ASN A 12 2.99 -35.08 27.83
N PRO A 13 4.14 -35.79 27.70
CA PRO A 13 4.55 -36.70 28.75
C PRO A 13 4.99 -35.89 29.98
N SER A 14 4.40 -36.21 31.13
CA SER A 14 4.77 -35.59 32.40
C SER A 14 5.73 -36.49 33.16
N MET A 15 6.90 -35.95 33.49
CA MET A 15 7.88 -36.59 34.37
C MET A 15 7.92 -35.83 35.68
N GLY A 16 7.70 -36.54 36.79
CA GLY A 16 7.89 -35.97 38.13
C GLY A 16 9.37 -35.71 38.45
N TYR A 17 9.69 -35.53 39.72
CA TYR A 17 11.06 -35.36 40.20
C TYR A 17 11.90 -36.63 39.94
N CYS A 18 12.59 -36.66 38.81
CA CYS A 18 13.44 -37.77 38.42
C CYS A 18 14.62 -37.25 37.60
N VAL A 19 15.83 -37.50 38.10
CA VAL A 19 17.06 -36.95 37.53
C VAL A 19 17.38 -37.56 36.16
N ILE A 20 16.87 -38.73 35.79
CA ILE A 20 17.18 -39.38 34.50
C ILE A 20 15.92 -39.78 33.72
N CYS A 21 14.79 -39.13 33.99
CA CYS A 21 13.56 -39.41 33.25
C CYS A 21 13.46 -38.45 32.07
N ALA A 22 13.26 -39.03 30.89
CA ALA A 22 12.94 -38.37 29.63
C ALA A 22 11.92 -39.20 28.84
N ALA A 23 11.34 -38.61 27.80
CA ALA A 23 10.34 -39.32 26.98
C ALA A 23 10.97 -40.56 26.31
N ILE A 24 12.25 -40.45 25.96
CA ILE A 24 13.11 -41.58 25.62
C ILE A 24 14.34 -41.57 26.53
N SER A 25 14.55 -42.65 27.27
CA SER A 25 15.72 -42.81 28.14
C SER A 25 16.60 -43.98 27.67
N ILE A 26 17.88 -43.71 27.43
CA ILE A 26 18.90 -44.69 27.02
C ILE A 26 19.89 -44.82 28.17
N LEU A 27 19.88 -45.97 28.85
CA LEU A 27 20.57 -46.16 30.13
C LEU A 27 21.49 -47.40 30.10
N ASP A 28 22.34 -47.51 31.11
CA ASP A 28 23.11 -48.73 31.45
C ASP A 28 24.04 -49.25 30.34
N GLY A 29 24.75 -48.38 29.62
CA GLY A 29 25.69 -48.85 28.59
C GLY A 29 25.03 -49.25 27.28
N SER A 30 23.80 -48.79 27.03
CA SER A 30 23.03 -49.22 25.87
C SER A 30 23.48 -48.51 24.59
N ASN A 31 23.57 -49.28 23.51
CA ASN A 31 23.70 -48.75 22.15
C ASN A 31 22.31 -48.65 21.53
N CYS A 32 21.86 -47.45 21.15
CA CYS A 32 20.50 -47.23 20.65
C CYS A 32 20.47 -46.29 19.44
N ILE A 33 19.56 -46.55 18.50
CA ILE A 33 19.22 -45.64 17.40
C ILE A 33 17.84 -45.06 17.68
N ILE A 34 17.74 -43.74 17.69
CA ILE A 34 16.49 -42.97 17.82
C ILE A 34 16.26 -42.23 16.52
N ARG A 35 15.19 -42.57 15.78
CA ARG A 35 14.92 -41.94 14.49
C ARG A 35 13.46 -41.68 14.17
N ASN A 36 13.16 -40.64 13.41
CA ASN A 36 11.80 -40.32 12.97
C ASN A 36 10.79 -40.19 14.13
N ASN A 37 11.24 -39.81 15.34
CA ASN A 37 10.35 -39.62 16.47
C ASN A 37 9.94 -38.15 16.59
N PHE A 38 8.70 -37.92 16.97
CA PHE A 38 8.19 -36.61 17.33
C PHE A 38 7.89 -36.57 18.83
N ILE A 39 8.48 -35.60 19.53
CA ILE A 39 8.27 -35.41 20.97
C ILE A 39 7.91 -33.95 21.23
N PHE A 40 6.72 -33.75 21.77
CA PHE A 40 6.17 -32.42 22.03
C PHE A 40 5.76 -32.28 23.48
N GLN A 41 6.14 -31.14 24.08
CA GLN A 41 5.71 -30.77 25.43
C GLN A 41 6.05 -31.81 26.50
N ALA A 42 7.24 -32.42 26.42
CA ALA A 42 7.78 -33.22 27.52
C ALA A 42 8.19 -32.31 28.67
N TYR A 43 7.39 -32.33 29.74
CA TYR A 43 7.53 -31.46 30.91
C TYR A 43 8.00 -32.23 32.14
N GLY A 44 8.97 -31.66 32.86
CA GLY A 44 9.42 -32.16 34.17
C GLY A 44 10.72 -31.53 34.65
N ASP A 45 11.08 -31.81 35.90
CA ASP A 45 12.36 -31.39 36.49
C ASP A 45 13.56 -32.25 35.99
N GLY A 46 13.26 -33.35 35.27
CA GLY A 46 14.22 -34.23 34.62
C GLY A 46 14.76 -33.70 33.29
N TYR A 47 15.10 -34.62 32.38
CA TYR A 47 15.62 -34.29 31.05
C TYR A 47 14.50 -34.49 30.03
N GLY A 48 14.16 -33.48 29.21
CA GLY A 48 12.88 -33.46 28.48
C GLY A 48 12.66 -34.58 27.46
N ALA A 49 13.05 -34.40 26.20
CA ALA A 49 12.69 -35.32 25.12
C ALA A 49 13.53 -36.60 25.13
N VAL A 50 14.86 -36.48 25.14
CA VAL A 50 15.78 -37.62 25.19
C VAL A 50 16.82 -37.45 26.29
N VAL A 51 17.11 -38.53 27.03
CA VAL A 51 18.28 -38.63 27.90
C VAL A 51 19.11 -39.86 27.59
N ALA A 52 20.41 -39.67 27.40
CA ALA A 52 21.39 -40.74 27.35
C ALA A 52 22.27 -40.70 28.60
N SER A 53 22.39 -41.83 29.30
CA SER A 53 23.24 -41.97 30.48
C SER A 53 24.15 -43.18 30.32
N GLN A 54 25.47 -42.94 30.41
CA GLN A 54 26.51 -43.96 30.27
C GLN A 54 26.36 -44.82 29.00
N SER A 55 25.89 -44.24 27.89
CA SER A 55 25.42 -44.97 26.70
C SER A 55 26.15 -44.55 25.42
N GLN A 56 25.81 -45.16 24.28
CA GLN A 56 26.16 -44.64 22.95
C GLN A 56 24.90 -44.60 22.09
N TYR A 57 24.71 -43.55 21.30
CA TYR A 57 23.49 -43.46 20.50
C TYR A 57 23.67 -42.73 19.18
N VAL A 58 22.71 -42.96 18.29
CA VAL A 58 22.53 -42.22 17.04
C VAL A 58 21.14 -41.62 17.04
N SER A 59 21.05 -40.30 16.88
CA SER A 59 19.84 -39.53 16.70
C SER A 59 19.75 -39.01 15.28
N HIS A 60 18.66 -39.37 14.59
CA HIS A 60 18.48 -39.05 13.18
C HIS A 60 17.02 -38.75 12.79
N ASN A 61 16.76 -37.63 12.11
CA ASN A 61 15.42 -37.25 11.64
C ASN A 61 14.36 -37.18 12.76
N ASN A 62 14.69 -36.72 13.96
CA ASN A 62 13.73 -36.52 15.03
C ASN A 62 13.26 -35.07 15.11
N THR A 63 12.07 -34.84 15.63
CA THR A 63 11.53 -33.48 15.88
C THR A 63 11.14 -33.36 17.34
N PHE A 64 11.84 -32.51 18.09
CA PHE A 64 11.63 -32.26 19.51
C PHE A 64 11.23 -30.80 19.72
N VAL A 65 9.97 -30.57 20.09
CA VAL A 65 9.38 -29.22 20.15
C VAL A 65 8.80 -28.91 21.52
N SER A 66 9.05 -27.71 22.04
CA SER A 66 8.44 -27.20 23.28
C SER A 66 8.70 -28.06 24.53
N ASN A 67 9.88 -28.68 24.62
CA ASN A 67 10.25 -29.54 25.75
C ASN A 67 11.01 -28.77 26.84
N SER A 68 11.02 -29.26 28.09
CA SER A 68 11.86 -28.68 29.14
C SER A 68 13.35 -28.77 28.79
N ARG A 69 13.78 -29.88 28.19
CA ARG A 69 15.06 -30.00 27.48
C ARG A 69 14.83 -30.77 26.18
N GLY A 70 15.38 -30.33 25.06
CA GLY A 70 15.26 -31.09 23.82
C GLY A 70 16.07 -32.38 23.91
N TYR A 71 17.37 -32.25 24.09
CA TYR A 71 18.31 -33.35 24.23
C TYR A 71 19.11 -33.24 25.52
N ALA A 72 19.35 -34.34 26.22
CA ALA A 72 20.27 -34.40 27.35
C ALA A 72 21.26 -35.55 27.23
N ASN A 73 22.55 -35.24 27.34
CA ASN A 73 23.62 -36.22 27.30
C ASN A 73 24.44 -36.21 28.61
N LEU A 74 24.46 -37.35 29.31
CA LEU A 74 25.07 -37.54 30.62
C LEU A 74 26.08 -38.68 30.57
N SER A 75 27.35 -38.37 30.75
CA SER A 75 28.47 -39.31 30.64
C SER A 75 28.32 -40.30 29.46
N SER A 76 27.81 -39.84 28.31
CA SER A 76 27.60 -40.66 27.10
C SER A 76 28.16 -39.96 25.87
N ASP A 77 28.35 -40.72 24.78
CA ASP A 77 28.66 -40.14 23.48
C ASP A 77 27.54 -40.42 22.48
N GLY A 78 27.37 -39.52 21.52
CA GLY A 78 26.37 -39.72 20.49
C GLY A 78 26.60 -38.92 19.22
N ILE A 79 25.89 -39.34 18.19
CA ILE A 79 25.84 -38.66 16.89
C ILE A 79 24.40 -38.19 16.71
N VAL A 80 24.21 -36.91 16.40
CA VAL A 80 22.93 -36.26 16.16
C VAL A 80 22.94 -35.70 14.75
N SER A 81 21.95 -36.03 13.95
CA SER A 81 21.90 -35.61 12.54
C SER A 81 20.48 -35.39 12.06
N ASN A 82 20.24 -34.40 11.21
CA ASN A 82 18.90 -34.14 10.66
C ASN A 82 17.80 -34.01 11.72
N ASP A 83 18.14 -33.65 12.95
CA ASP A 83 17.14 -33.46 14.00
C ASP A 83 16.67 -32.00 13.99
N ILE A 84 15.40 -31.77 14.34
CA ILE A 84 14.86 -30.45 14.66
C ILE A 84 14.65 -30.40 16.17
N ILE A 85 15.30 -29.47 16.85
CA ILE A 85 15.15 -29.22 18.29
C ILE A 85 14.80 -27.75 18.49
N TYR A 86 13.53 -27.47 18.75
CA TYR A 86 12.99 -26.11 18.71
C TYR A 86 12.07 -25.78 19.89
N ALA A 87 11.95 -24.49 20.20
CA ALA A 87 11.13 -23.92 21.27
C ALA A 87 11.31 -24.58 22.65
N SER A 88 12.48 -25.14 22.93
CA SER A 88 12.74 -25.90 24.16
C SER A 88 13.49 -25.03 25.16
N SER A 89 13.16 -25.07 26.46
CA SER A 89 13.81 -24.16 27.44
C SER A 89 15.32 -24.37 27.56
N ASN A 90 15.81 -25.53 27.12
CA ASN A 90 17.21 -25.78 26.82
C ASN A 90 17.25 -26.80 25.66
N ALA A 91 17.69 -26.40 24.47
CA ALA A 91 17.68 -27.27 23.30
C ALA A 91 18.56 -28.51 23.52
N VAL A 92 19.81 -28.32 23.96
CA VAL A 92 20.75 -29.42 24.22
C VAL A 92 21.51 -29.18 25.53
N TYR A 93 21.41 -30.14 26.44
CA TYR A 93 22.16 -30.20 27.68
C TYR A 93 23.22 -31.30 27.61
N ILE A 94 24.47 -30.95 27.93
CA ILE A 94 25.59 -31.90 27.97
C ILE A 94 26.36 -31.72 29.27
N ASP A 95 26.67 -32.82 29.97
CA ASP A 95 27.55 -32.78 31.13
C ASP A 95 29.04 -32.67 30.74
N GLY A 96 29.92 -32.34 31.69
CA GLY A 96 31.34 -32.14 31.40
C GLY A 96 32.12 -33.39 30.99
N ASN A 97 31.49 -34.57 30.98
CA ASN A 97 32.10 -35.86 30.66
C ASN A 97 31.52 -36.49 29.38
N SER A 98 30.65 -35.77 28.66
CA SER A 98 29.98 -36.25 27.45
C SER A 98 30.49 -35.51 26.21
N ASN A 99 30.37 -36.17 25.05
CA ASN A 99 30.62 -35.55 23.76
C ASN A 99 29.51 -35.90 22.77
N ILE A 100 29.05 -34.93 21.97
CA ILE A 100 28.17 -35.21 20.84
C ILE A 100 28.74 -34.61 19.57
N GLN A 101 28.54 -35.33 18.47
CA GLN A 101 28.75 -34.80 17.13
C GLN A 101 27.40 -34.47 16.54
N VAL A 102 27.22 -33.23 16.11
CA VAL A 102 25.96 -32.78 15.50
C VAL A 102 26.24 -32.29 14.10
N SER A 103 25.45 -32.72 13.13
CA SER A 103 25.52 -32.25 11.75
C SER A 103 24.13 -32.15 11.14
N TYR A 104 23.93 -31.25 10.18
CA TYR A 104 22.68 -31.11 9.42
C TYR A 104 21.42 -31.04 10.30
N SER A 105 21.49 -30.46 11.50
CA SER A 105 20.37 -30.35 12.43
C SER A 105 19.96 -28.89 12.62
N ASP A 106 18.67 -28.65 12.86
CA ASP A 106 18.15 -27.34 13.26
C ASP A 106 18.00 -27.31 14.77
N ILE A 107 18.85 -26.54 15.46
CA ILE A 107 18.90 -26.51 16.92
C ILE A 107 18.81 -25.08 17.39
N GLU A 108 17.73 -24.77 18.11
CA GLU A 108 17.47 -23.45 18.68
C GLU A 108 18.62 -23.00 19.61
N GLY A 109 19.15 -21.82 19.34
CA GLY A 109 20.32 -21.27 20.03
C GLY A 109 21.67 -21.67 19.41
N GLY A 110 21.62 -22.44 18.32
CA GLY A 110 22.76 -22.81 17.48
C GLY A 110 23.60 -23.96 18.04
N TRP A 111 24.22 -24.72 17.12
CA TRP A 111 25.17 -25.77 17.47
C TRP A 111 26.27 -25.92 16.44
N GLU A 112 27.54 -26.01 16.89
CA GLU A 112 28.67 -26.19 15.99
C GLU A 112 28.63 -27.53 15.27
N GLY A 113 28.76 -27.51 13.95
CA GLY A 113 28.76 -28.72 13.12
C GLY A 113 28.50 -28.41 11.66
N GLU A 114 28.81 -29.37 10.79
CA GLU A 114 28.55 -29.22 9.36
C GLU A 114 27.04 -29.18 9.10
N GLY A 115 26.57 -28.19 8.34
CA GLY A 115 25.18 -28.11 7.89
C GLY A 115 24.15 -27.80 8.98
N ASN A 116 24.55 -27.57 10.23
CA ASN A 116 23.62 -27.17 11.28
C ASN A 116 23.09 -25.76 11.01
N ILE A 117 21.83 -25.54 11.38
CA ILE A 117 21.15 -24.25 11.30
C ILE A 117 20.51 -23.89 12.65
N ASP A 118 20.16 -22.62 12.80
CA ASP A 118 19.39 -22.08 13.92
C ASP A 118 18.33 -21.17 13.29
N ALA A 119 17.17 -21.74 12.98
CA ALA A 119 16.09 -21.04 12.29
C ALA A 119 14.72 -21.49 12.81
N ASP A 120 13.66 -20.74 12.48
CA ASP A 120 12.31 -21.22 12.72
C ASP A 120 11.99 -22.35 11.72
N PRO A 121 11.59 -23.56 12.16
CA PRO A 121 11.26 -24.66 11.27
C PRO A 121 10.04 -24.38 10.37
N LEU A 122 9.26 -23.33 10.61
CA LEU A 122 8.03 -22.98 9.88
C LEU A 122 7.03 -24.14 9.82
N PHE A 123 6.64 -24.64 10.99
CA PHE A 123 5.58 -25.64 11.11
C PHE A 123 4.22 -25.09 10.67
N CYS A 124 3.47 -25.90 9.92
CA CYS A 124 2.23 -25.47 9.26
C CYS A 124 1.15 -24.95 10.20
N ASN A 125 0.92 -25.60 11.36
CA ASN A 125 -0.05 -25.14 12.35
C ASN A 125 0.22 -25.77 13.73
N GLN A 126 1.13 -25.16 14.51
CA GLN A 126 1.51 -25.67 15.84
C GLN A 126 0.32 -25.71 16.82
N ASP A 127 -0.54 -24.69 16.81
CA ASP A 127 -1.72 -24.60 17.68
C ASP A 127 -2.77 -25.67 17.34
N GLY A 128 -2.85 -26.05 16.06
CA GLY A 128 -3.69 -27.15 15.56
C GLY A 128 -3.06 -28.54 15.68
N GLY A 129 -1.79 -28.63 16.09
CA GLY A 129 -1.04 -29.88 16.23
C GLY A 129 -0.41 -30.40 14.93
N ASP A 130 -0.34 -29.59 13.88
CA ASP A 130 0.31 -29.92 12.61
C ASP A 130 1.75 -29.40 12.58
N TYR A 131 2.69 -30.33 12.78
CA TYR A 131 4.13 -30.11 12.80
C TYR A 131 4.81 -30.55 11.50
N THR A 132 4.05 -30.70 10.42
CA THR A 132 4.65 -30.74 9.08
C THR A 132 5.26 -29.39 8.73
N LEU A 133 6.22 -29.41 7.80
CA LEU A 133 6.96 -28.20 7.40
C LEU A 133 6.22 -27.47 6.26
N ALA A 134 6.32 -26.15 6.26
CA ALA A 134 5.93 -25.34 5.10
C ALA A 134 6.89 -25.55 3.92
N GLU A 135 6.44 -25.31 2.68
CA GLU A 135 7.26 -25.47 1.47
C GLU A 135 8.54 -24.60 1.47
N ASN A 136 8.51 -23.45 2.14
CA ASN A 136 9.64 -22.52 2.28
C ASN A 136 10.38 -22.67 3.62
N SER A 137 10.15 -23.76 4.36
CA SER A 137 10.85 -24.04 5.61
C SER A 137 12.38 -24.17 5.39
N PRO A 138 13.21 -23.59 6.27
CA PRO A 138 14.66 -23.73 6.19
C PRO A 138 15.15 -25.16 6.45
N CYS A 139 14.28 -26.04 6.98
CA CYS A 139 14.55 -27.46 7.18
C CYS A 139 14.36 -28.31 5.92
N ILE A 140 13.83 -27.75 4.83
CA ILE A 140 13.56 -28.48 3.57
C ILE A 140 14.81 -28.52 2.71
N GLY A 141 15.26 -29.74 2.36
CA GLY A 141 16.39 -29.97 1.47
C GLY A 141 17.77 -29.57 2.02
N THR A 142 17.86 -29.20 3.31
CA THR A 142 19.08 -28.72 3.98
C THR A 142 19.71 -29.76 4.90
N GLY A 143 19.05 -30.90 5.10
CA GLY A 143 19.59 -32.05 5.81
C GLY A 143 20.71 -32.76 5.04
N GLU A 144 21.29 -33.79 5.65
CA GLU A 144 22.29 -34.67 5.05
C GLU A 144 21.80 -35.19 3.68
N ASP A 145 22.68 -35.17 2.67
CA ASP A 145 22.37 -35.53 1.27
C ASP A 145 21.20 -34.76 0.63
N GLY A 146 20.85 -33.58 1.16
CA GLY A 146 19.72 -32.78 0.68
C GLY A 146 18.37 -33.31 1.14
N ALA A 147 18.34 -34.10 2.22
CA ALA A 147 17.10 -34.53 2.86
C ALA A 147 16.41 -33.37 3.60
N ASN A 148 15.17 -33.59 4.03
CA ASN A 148 14.53 -32.69 4.99
C ASN A 148 14.99 -33.04 6.40
N MET A 149 15.20 -32.03 7.24
CA MET A 149 15.42 -32.23 8.67
C MET A 149 14.10 -32.57 9.38
N GLY A 150 14.19 -33.32 10.48
CA GLY A 150 13.08 -33.66 11.34
C GLY A 150 12.29 -34.92 10.94
N ALA A 151 11.27 -35.21 11.74
CA ALA A 151 10.43 -36.40 11.62
C ALA A 151 9.31 -36.26 10.58
N PHE A 152 9.05 -35.05 10.09
CA PHE A 152 7.94 -34.74 9.17
C PHE A 152 8.44 -34.12 7.87
N GLY A 153 7.70 -34.34 6.79
CA GLY A 153 7.92 -33.71 5.50
C GLY A 153 7.10 -32.42 5.33
N ILE A 154 7.00 -31.97 4.08
CA ILE A 154 6.16 -30.84 3.68
C ILE A 154 4.67 -31.20 3.84
N GLY A 155 3.88 -30.32 4.47
CA GLY A 155 2.43 -30.54 4.63
C GLY A 155 1.53 -29.36 4.28
N CYS A 156 2.09 -28.17 4.08
CA CYS A 156 1.37 -27.00 3.62
C CYS A 156 2.19 -26.22 2.59
N GLY A 157 1.56 -25.25 1.91
CA GLY A 157 2.24 -24.34 1.00
C GLY A 157 3.27 -23.46 1.71
N SER A 158 3.80 -22.47 0.98
CA SER A 158 4.73 -21.50 1.58
C SER A 158 4.06 -20.76 2.75
N TYR A 159 4.80 -20.65 3.85
CA TYR A 159 4.41 -19.84 5.00
C TYR A 159 4.42 -18.37 4.59
N ASN A 160 3.30 -17.67 4.83
CA ASN A 160 3.20 -16.23 4.56
C ASN A 160 3.87 -15.46 5.70
N PHE A 161 4.76 -14.54 5.35
CA PHE A 161 5.26 -13.56 6.30
C PHE A 161 4.52 -12.26 6.02
N TYR A 162 4.22 -11.50 7.08
CA TYR A 162 3.58 -10.21 6.88
C TYR A 162 4.63 -9.17 6.48
N PRO A 163 4.25 -8.17 5.67
CA PRO A 163 5.15 -7.07 5.32
C PRO A 163 5.70 -6.38 6.58
N THR A 164 6.99 -6.02 6.59
CA THR A 164 7.59 -5.33 7.74
C THR A 164 6.98 -3.94 7.96
N GLU A 165 7.03 -3.46 9.20
CA GLU A 165 6.60 -2.10 9.54
C GLU A 165 7.39 -1.03 8.76
N PHE A 166 6.72 0.09 8.50
CA PHE A 166 7.26 1.27 7.82
C PHE A 166 6.56 2.54 8.31
N SER A 167 7.17 3.69 8.03
CA SER A 167 6.68 5.00 8.52
C SER A 167 6.45 5.99 7.39
N LEU A 168 5.45 6.85 7.55
CA LEU A 168 5.24 8.03 6.72
C LEU A 168 6.40 9.02 6.93
N SER A 169 6.83 9.68 5.85
CA SER A 169 7.97 10.62 5.85
C SER A 169 7.56 12.04 5.50
N GLU A 170 7.11 12.28 4.26
CA GLU A 170 6.69 13.60 3.78
C GLU A 170 5.29 13.53 3.17
N PRO A 171 4.49 14.61 3.25
CA PRO A 171 4.74 15.81 4.05
C PRO A 171 4.72 15.49 5.55
N SER A 172 5.56 16.16 6.35
CA SER A 172 5.57 15.98 7.81
C SER A 172 4.18 16.15 8.45
N ASN A 173 3.89 15.43 9.54
CA ASN A 173 2.60 15.55 10.23
C ASN A 173 2.31 16.99 10.69
N ASN A 174 1.10 17.47 10.42
CA ASN A 174 0.64 18.85 10.58
C ASN A 174 1.35 19.87 9.66
N ALA A 175 1.85 19.44 8.50
CA ALA A 175 2.42 20.35 7.52
C ALA A 175 1.40 21.41 7.08
N ALA A 176 1.90 22.61 6.78
CA ALA A 176 1.12 23.68 6.17
C ALA A 176 1.77 24.08 4.84
N ILE A 177 1.01 23.99 3.77
CA ILE A 177 1.43 24.26 2.39
C ILE A 177 0.67 25.49 1.89
N THR A 178 1.39 26.47 1.38
CA THR A 178 0.80 27.65 0.74
C THR A 178 1.03 27.56 -0.76
N VAL A 179 -0.07 27.62 -1.52
CA VAL A 179 -0.06 27.61 -2.97
C VAL A 179 -0.41 29.00 -3.48
N ASP A 180 0.44 29.54 -4.35
CA ASP A 180 0.29 30.87 -4.94
C ASP A 180 0.65 30.88 -6.42
N GLU A 181 0.53 32.05 -7.05
CA GLU A 181 0.84 32.29 -8.46
C GLU A 181 2.26 31.86 -8.88
N SER A 182 3.21 31.83 -7.94
CA SER A 182 4.61 31.50 -8.22
C SER A 182 4.87 29.99 -8.29
N ASN A 183 4.04 29.17 -7.64
CA ASN A 183 4.27 27.73 -7.51
C ASN A 183 3.15 26.85 -8.06
N VAL A 184 1.93 27.37 -8.30
CA VAL A 184 0.77 26.55 -8.70
C VAL A 184 1.00 25.73 -9.98
N ASN A 185 1.78 26.26 -10.93
CA ASN A 185 2.04 25.61 -12.22
C ASN A 185 3.21 24.61 -12.21
N THR A 186 4.01 24.58 -11.15
CA THR A 186 5.26 23.78 -11.11
C THR A 186 5.45 23.00 -9.81
N GLY A 187 4.64 23.27 -8.80
CA GLY A 187 4.74 22.67 -7.47
C GLY A 187 3.88 21.43 -7.33
N PHE A 188 4.30 20.56 -6.41
CA PHE A 188 3.64 19.30 -6.10
C PHE A 188 3.67 19.07 -4.59
N ILE A 189 2.68 18.35 -4.06
CA ILE A 189 2.80 17.68 -2.78
C ILE A 189 3.45 16.33 -3.04
N THR A 190 4.61 16.08 -2.44
CA THR A 190 5.27 14.77 -2.47
C THR A 190 4.86 13.99 -1.23
N PHE A 191 4.04 12.97 -1.41
CA PHE A 191 3.73 11.98 -0.37
C PHE A 191 4.78 10.87 -0.43
N SER A 192 5.51 10.63 0.64
CA SER A 192 6.55 9.59 0.69
C SER A 192 6.61 8.88 2.04
N TRP A 193 7.09 7.65 2.01
CA TRP A 193 7.15 6.75 3.17
C TRP A 193 8.38 5.82 3.09
N GLY A 194 8.66 5.11 4.17
CA GLY A 194 9.74 4.11 4.22
C GLY A 194 9.41 2.85 3.41
N GLU A 195 10.44 2.15 2.95
CA GLU A 195 10.29 0.86 2.29
C GLU A 195 9.99 -0.25 3.33
N SER A 196 8.98 -1.06 3.02
CA SER A 196 8.69 -2.34 3.69
C SER A 196 9.32 -3.49 2.91
N SER A 197 9.53 -4.61 3.59
CA SER A 197 10.11 -5.83 3.04
C SER A 197 9.28 -7.04 3.45
N ASP A 198 9.37 -8.10 2.66
CA ASP A 198 8.79 -9.39 3.00
C ASP A 198 9.89 -10.45 3.18
N ALA A 199 9.79 -11.28 4.21
CA ALA A 199 10.79 -12.30 4.51
C ALA A 199 10.82 -13.46 3.49
N ASN A 200 9.72 -13.73 2.79
CA ASN A 200 9.70 -14.72 1.70
C ASN A 200 9.94 -14.10 0.31
N GLY A 201 10.04 -12.77 0.23
CA GLY A 201 10.31 -12.03 -1.01
C GLY A 201 9.07 -11.78 -1.88
N ASP A 202 7.87 -11.85 -1.32
CA ASP A 202 6.62 -11.51 -2.01
C ASP A 202 6.61 -10.06 -2.52
N SER A 203 5.86 -9.83 -3.60
CA SER A 203 5.75 -8.50 -4.21
C SER A 203 4.85 -7.59 -3.39
N LEU A 204 5.39 -6.46 -2.95
CA LEU A 204 4.67 -5.50 -2.13
C LEU A 204 4.06 -4.36 -2.95
N TYR A 205 2.84 -3.96 -2.57
CA TYR A 205 2.15 -2.79 -3.10
C TYR A 205 1.73 -1.87 -1.96
N TYR A 206 1.85 -0.56 -2.20
CA TYR A 206 1.43 0.49 -1.29
C TYR A 206 0.12 1.11 -1.75
N LEU A 207 -0.81 1.26 -0.81
CA LEU A 207 -2.13 1.85 -0.97
C LEU A 207 -2.16 3.18 -0.22
N MET A 208 -1.83 4.28 -0.91
CA MET A 208 -1.89 5.62 -0.36
C MET A 208 -3.34 6.12 -0.39
N ARG A 209 -3.83 6.63 0.73
CA ARG A 209 -5.16 7.20 0.87
C ARG A 209 -5.04 8.56 1.55
N ALA A 210 -5.60 9.60 0.92
CA ALA A 210 -5.81 10.91 1.52
C ALA A 210 -7.29 11.25 1.47
N THR A 211 -7.80 11.84 2.55
CA THR A 211 -9.22 12.21 2.69
C THR A 211 -9.33 13.67 3.07
N SER A 212 -10.31 14.35 2.51
CA SER A 212 -10.60 15.76 2.81
C SER A 212 -12.10 16.02 2.76
N ALA A 213 -12.60 16.75 3.74
CA ALA A 213 -13.99 17.19 3.75
C ALA A 213 -14.24 18.30 2.71
N GLU A 214 -13.21 19.04 2.32
CA GLU A 214 -13.30 20.19 1.44
C GLU A 214 -13.14 19.84 -0.04
N ILE A 215 -12.23 18.90 -0.36
CA ILE A 215 -11.85 18.57 -1.75
C ILE A 215 -12.03 17.09 -2.11
N GLY A 216 -12.52 16.26 -1.18
CA GLY A 216 -12.78 14.84 -1.42
C GLY A 216 -11.59 13.93 -1.14
N ASP A 217 -11.68 12.69 -1.62
CA ASP A 217 -10.74 11.62 -1.31
C ASP A 217 -9.84 11.29 -2.51
N LEU A 218 -8.56 11.06 -2.24
CA LEU A 218 -7.56 10.60 -3.20
C LEU A 218 -7.06 9.21 -2.78
N GLY A 219 -7.14 8.25 -3.68
CA GLY A 219 -6.59 6.91 -3.50
C GLY A 219 -5.71 6.51 -4.65
N LEU A 220 -4.46 6.13 -4.35
CA LEU A 220 -3.48 5.69 -5.34
C LEU A 220 -2.76 4.43 -4.86
N ASP A 221 -2.55 3.50 -5.79
CA ASP A 221 -1.86 2.24 -5.54
C ASP A 221 -0.56 2.22 -6.35
N THR A 222 0.56 1.86 -5.72
CA THR A 222 1.89 1.94 -6.34
C THR A 222 2.84 0.91 -5.73
N ASN A 223 3.96 0.63 -6.41
CA ASN A 223 5.10 -0.10 -5.84
C ASN A 223 6.27 0.83 -5.48
N ALA A 224 6.13 2.13 -5.74
CA ALA A 224 7.09 3.14 -5.33
C ALA A 224 6.83 3.57 -3.88
N THR A 225 7.83 4.19 -3.25
CA THR A 225 7.73 4.75 -1.89
C THR A 225 7.40 6.24 -1.88
N SER A 226 7.00 6.79 -3.03
CA SER A 226 6.58 8.19 -3.15
C SER A 226 5.62 8.41 -4.31
N ILE A 227 4.75 9.40 -4.16
CA ILE A 227 3.80 9.89 -5.16
C ILE A 227 3.81 11.42 -5.14
N GLU A 228 3.64 12.04 -6.30
CA GLU A 228 3.50 13.49 -6.43
C GLU A 228 2.09 13.85 -6.89
N VAL A 229 1.48 14.83 -6.21
CA VAL A 229 0.18 15.41 -6.57
C VAL A 229 0.39 16.87 -6.92
N SER A 230 -0.05 17.30 -8.11
CA SER A 230 0.14 18.66 -8.59
C SER A 230 -0.63 19.67 -7.73
N TYR A 231 -0.02 20.82 -7.46
CA TYR A 231 -0.75 21.94 -6.85
C TYR A 231 -1.91 22.40 -7.75
N MET A 232 -1.77 22.32 -9.07
CA MET A 232 -2.86 22.70 -9.98
C MET A 232 -4.10 21.83 -9.77
N ASP A 233 -3.94 20.51 -9.67
CA ASP A 233 -5.06 19.57 -9.49
C ASP A 233 -5.81 19.88 -8.18
N ILE A 234 -5.08 20.17 -7.11
CA ILE A 234 -5.66 20.56 -5.82
C ILE A 234 -6.41 21.90 -5.93
N ILE A 235 -5.86 22.88 -6.65
CA ILE A 235 -6.52 24.17 -6.86
C ILE A 235 -7.78 24.04 -7.73
N GLU A 236 -7.77 23.15 -8.72
CA GLU A 236 -8.96 22.81 -9.51
C GLU A 236 -10.06 22.24 -8.60
N ASP A 237 -9.75 21.24 -7.77
CA ASP A 237 -10.70 20.66 -6.81
C ASP A 237 -11.22 21.71 -5.81
N MET A 238 -10.34 22.58 -5.30
CA MET A 238 -10.73 23.70 -4.42
C MET A 238 -11.69 24.67 -5.13
N SER A 239 -11.42 24.98 -6.41
CA SER A 239 -12.26 25.85 -7.23
C SER A 239 -13.64 25.24 -7.46
N GLU A 240 -13.71 23.93 -7.76
CA GLU A 240 -14.97 23.22 -7.99
C GLU A 240 -15.83 23.16 -6.71
N ASN A 241 -15.20 23.01 -5.55
CA ASN A 241 -15.86 22.97 -4.26
C ASN A 241 -16.06 24.35 -3.60
N ASN A 242 -15.60 25.43 -4.25
CA ASN A 242 -15.71 26.81 -3.78
C ASN A 242 -15.14 27.03 -2.37
N VAL A 243 -13.94 26.48 -2.15
CA VAL A 243 -13.14 26.60 -0.92
C VAL A 243 -11.79 27.23 -1.24
N THR A 244 -11.15 27.86 -0.25
CA THR A 244 -9.81 28.48 -0.43
C THR A 244 -8.71 27.76 0.36
N ALA A 245 -9.10 26.83 1.24
CA ALA A 245 -8.20 26.01 2.02
C ALA A 245 -8.82 24.62 2.21
N ALA A 246 -7.97 23.61 2.37
CA ALA A 246 -8.38 22.23 2.62
C ALA A 246 -7.52 21.59 3.69
N ALA A 247 -8.15 20.76 4.52
CA ALA A 247 -7.49 19.89 5.47
C ALA A 247 -7.47 18.47 4.88
N LEU A 248 -6.29 17.84 4.85
CA LEU A 248 -6.17 16.44 4.44
C LEU A 248 -5.65 15.60 5.59
N GLU A 249 -6.24 14.42 5.76
CA GLU A 249 -5.71 13.32 6.55
C GLU A 249 -5.28 12.22 5.60
N TRP A 250 -4.05 11.71 5.74
CA TRP A 250 -3.51 10.70 4.84
C TRP A 250 -2.77 9.58 5.57
N THR A 251 -2.82 8.40 4.96
CA THR A 251 -2.19 7.17 5.43
C THR A 251 -1.72 6.34 4.23
N VAL A 252 -0.83 5.39 4.50
CA VAL A 252 -0.37 4.41 3.53
C VAL A 252 -0.46 3.04 4.17
N HIS A 253 -0.97 2.08 3.41
CA HIS A 253 -0.91 0.67 3.76
C HIS A 253 0.04 -0.05 2.81
N VAL A 254 0.77 -1.05 3.27
CA VAL A 254 1.51 -1.99 2.41
C VAL A 254 0.82 -3.35 2.44
N THR A 255 0.76 -4.05 1.32
CA THR A 255 0.17 -5.39 1.20
C THR A 255 0.99 -6.29 0.28
N ASP A 256 1.04 -7.57 0.63
CA ASP A 256 1.53 -8.70 -0.19
C ASP A 256 0.39 -9.39 -0.97
N GLY A 257 -0.85 -8.91 -0.81
CA GLY A 257 -2.08 -9.50 -1.37
C GLY A 257 -2.83 -10.45 -0.42
N ILE A 258 -2.25 -10.81 0.72
CA ILE A 258 -2.84 -11.64 1.78
C ILE A 258 -3.00 -10.80 3.05
N ASP A 259 -1.89 -10.27 3.56
CA ASP A 259 -1.79 -9.41 4.72
C ASP A 259 -1.67 -7.94 4.31
N THR A 260 -2.03 -7.05 5.23
CA THR A 260 -1.96 -5.60 5.01
C THR A 260 -1.55 -4.92 6.30
N VAL A 261 -0.53 -4.07 6.22
CA VAL A 261 0.05 -3.34 7.35
C VAL A 261 -0.08 -1.85 7.09
N GLU A 262 -0.64 -1.12 8.06
CA GLU A 262 -0.69 0.35 8.04
C GLU A 262 0.64 0.93 8.53
N ALA A 263 1.03 2.10 8.02
CA ALA A 263 2.21 2.82 8.51
C ALA A 263 2.11 3.11 10.02
N ASP A 264 3.22 2.92 10.75
CA ASP A 264 3.27 2.91 12.22
C ASP A 264 2.99 4.27 12.90
N ASN A 265 3.11 5.36 12.13
CA ASN A 265 2.94 6.73 12.57
C ASN A 265 1.74 7.42 11.92
N ALA A 266 0.88 6.65 11.25
CA ALA A 266 -0.33 7.15 10.61
C ALA A 266 -1.47 7.43 11.62
N PRO A 267 -2.47 8.23 11.21
CA PRO A 267 -2.48 9.07 10.01
C PRO A 267 -1.68 10.36 10.19
N PHE A 268 -1.21 10.93 9.08
CA PHE A 268 -0.64 12.28 9.05
C PHE A 268 -1.70 13.29 8.59
N THR A 269 -1.60 14.52 9.07
CA THR A 269 -2.46 15.62 8.65
C THR A 269 -1.66 16.69 7.92
N LEU A 270 -2.29 17.39 6.97
CA LEU A 270 -1.71 18.59 6.36
C LEU A 270 -2.81 19.61 6.02
N GLN A 271 -2.42 20.87 5.97
CA GLN A 271 -3.26 22.01 5.60
C GLN A 271 -2.74 22.60 4.29
N VAL A 272 -3.63 22.82 3.33
CA VAL A 272 -3.31 23.53 2.08
C VAL A 272 -4.08 24.85 2.08
N ASP A 273 -3.36 25.97 1.98
CA ASP A 273 -3.93 27.30 1.72
C ASP A 273 -3.70 27.67 0.25
N GLY A 274 -4.78 27.65 -0.54
CA GLY A 274 -4.79 27.98 -1.95
C GLY A 274 -5.33 29.36 -2.25
N SER A 275 -5.56 30.21 -1.25
CA SER A 275 -6.30 31.47 -1.40
C SER A 275 -5.70 32.39 -2.48
N ASN A 276 -4.37 32.50 -2.53
CA ASN A 276 -3.67 33.34 -3.50
C ASN A 276 -3.69 32.72 -4.91
N ALA A 277 -3.42 31.41 -5.01
CA ALA A 277 -3.46 30.70 -6.28
C ALA A 277 -4.85 30.70 -6.90
N LEU A 278 -5.90 30.52 -6.10
CA LEU A 278 -7.27 30.53 -6.60
C LEU A 278 -7.68 31.91 -7.13
N SER A 279 -7.25 32.99 -6.46
CA SER A 279 -7.47 34.35 -6.97
C SER A 279 -6.81 34.54 -8.34
N ALA A 280 -5.54 34.16 -8.46
CA ALA A 280 -4.80 34.27 -9.73
C ALA A 280 -5.38 33.36 -10.83
N TYR A 281 -5.80 32.14 -10.47
CA TYR A 281 -6.44 31.18 -11.37
C TYR A 281 -7.75 31.74 -11.94
N LEU A 282 -8.60 32.30 -11.07
CA LEU A 282 -9.87 32.91 -11.48
C LEU A 282 -9.66 34.18 -12.32
N GLU A 283 -8.66 35.00 -12.01
CA GLU A 283 -8.30 36.16 -12.83
C GLU A 283 -7.82 35.74 -14.23
N GLY A 284 -7.02 34.68 -14.34
CA GLY A 284 -6.56 34.14 -15.63
C GLY A 284 -7.66 33.54 -16.51
N LEU A 285 -8.84 33.24 -15.96
CA LEU A 285 -10.01 32.77 -16.71
C LEU A 285 -10.84 33.92 -17.33
N LEU A 286 -10.53 35.17 -16.99
CA LEU A 286 -11.18 36.34 -17.55
C LEU A 286 -10.42 36.82 -18.80
N PRO A 287 -11.12 37.37 -19.81
CA PRO A 287 -10.46 38.00 -20.94
C PRO A 287 -9.78 39.30 -20.50
N ASP A 288 -8.61 39.60 -21.06
CA ASP A 288 -7.84 40.81 -20.73
C ASP A 288 -8.52 42.11 -21.22
N GLU A 289 -9.28 42.03 -22.31
CA GLU A 289 -9.91 43.18 -22.96
C GLU A 289 -11.33 42.87 -23.44
N PHE A 290 -12.13 43.93 -23.56
CA PHE A 290 -13.43 43.84 -24.21
C PHE A 290 -13.25 43.49 -25.69
N ALA A 291 -13.87 42.40 -26.14
CA ALA A 291 -13.84 42.02 -27.55
C ALA A 291 -15.21 41.56 -28.03
N LEU A 292 -15.63 42.05 -29.21
CA LEU A 292 -16.72 41.47 -29.97
C LEU A 292 -16.11 40.58 -31.05
N GLN A 293 -16.46 39.29 -31.08
CA GLN A 293 -15.95 38.35 -32.08
C GLN A 293 -16.83 38.33 -33.33
N GLN A 294 -16.27 37.87 -34.46
CA GLN A 294 -17.06 37.64 -35.66
C GLN A 294 -18.09 36.54 -35.41
N ASN A 295 -19.34 36.79 -35.79
CA ASN A 295 -20.41 35.80 -35.65
C ASN A 295 -20.06 34.53 -36.44
N TYR A 296 -20.41 33.36 -35.90
CA TYR A 296 -20.24 32.08 -36.58
C TYR A 296 -21.54 31.25 -36.53
N PRO A 297 -21.97 30.68 -37.66
CA PRO A 297 -21.41 30.86 -39.01
C PRO A 297 -21.63 32.30 -39.55
N ASN A 298 -20.80 32.74 -40.51
CA ASN A 298 -21.06 33.95 -41.30
C ASN A 298 -20.52 33.76 -42.74
N PRO A 299 -21.36 33.69 -43.78
CA PRO A 299 -22.83 33.83 -43.76
C PRO A 299 -23.56 32.73 -42.96
N PHE A 300 -24.80 32.99 -42.51
CA PHE A 300 -25.59 32.06 -41.67
C PHE A 300 -27.00 31.81 -42.21
N ASN A 301 -27.65 30.71 -41.80
CA ASN A 301 -29.05 30.39 -42.14
C ASN A 301 -29.70 29.46 -41.09
N PRO A 302 -30.80 29.86 -40.41
CA PRO A 302 -31.12 31.22 -39.97
C PRO A 302 -30.49 31.54 -38.60
N VAL A 303 -29.63 30.66 -38.09
CA VAL A 303 -29.06 30.77 -36.74
C VAL A 303 -27.57 31.11 -36.80
N THR A 304 -27.14 32.07 -35.98
CA THR A 304 -25.73 32.40 -35.74
C THR A 304 -25.48 32.65 -34.27
N THR A 305 -24.26 32.37 -33.83
CA THR A 305 -23.78 32.71 -32.49
C THR A 305 -22.91 33.96 -32.56
N LEU A 306 -23.18 34.92 -31.68
CA LEU A 306 -22.34 36.07 -31.39
C LEU A 306 -21.53 35.75 -30.14
N ARG A 307 -20.21 35.89 -30.19
CA ARG A 307 -19.32 35.73 -29.04
C ARG A 307 -18.73 37.08 -28.65
N TYR A 308 -18.63 37.33 -27.35
CA TYR A 308 -18.08 38.56 -26.81
C TYR A 308 -17.41 38.32 -25.47
N ASP A 309 -16.39 39.11 -25.21
CA ASP A 309 -15.45 38.92 -24.12
C ASP A 309 -15.60 40.12 -23.17
N LEU A 310 -15.81 39.85 -21.87
CA LEU A 310 -16.03 40.86 -20.84
C LEU A 310 -14.94 40.75 -19.75
N PRO A 311 -13.99 41.69 -19.65
CA PRO A 311 -12.97 41.68 -18.59
C PRO A 311 -13.55 41.94 -17.19
N GLU A 312 -14.67 42.66 -17.10
CA GLU A 312 -15.31 43.04 -15.84
C GLU A 312 -16.85 42.94 -15.91
N ASN A 313 -17.50 42.89 -14.74
CA ASN A 313 -18.96 42.87 -14.64
C ASN A 313 -19.55 44.19 -15.13
N GLY A 314 -20.60 44.15 -15.95
CA GLY A 314 -21.18 45.37 -16.49
C GLY A 314 -22.53 45.20 -17.16
N LEU A 315 -23.23 46.32 -17.39
CA LEU A 315 -24.43 46.36 -18.22
C LEU A 315 -24.02 46.13 -19.68
N VAL A 316 -24.56 45.08 -20.29
CA VAL A 316 -24.29 44.74 -21.70
C VAL A 316 -25.57 44.91 -22.50
N THR A 317 -25.45 45.64 -23.61
CA THR A 317 -26.50 45.80 -24.60
C THR A 317 -26.01 45.28 -25.95
N ILE A 318 -26.72 44.31 -26.53
CA ILE A 318 -26.43 43.81 -27.88
C ILE A 318 -27.66 44.03 -28.75
N ILE A 319 -27.52 44.87 -29.78
CA ILE A 319 -28.61 45.23 -30.69
C ILE A 319 -28.21 44.89 -32.12
N ILE A 320 -29.18 44.37 -32.87
CA ILE A 320 -29.07 44.11 -34.30
C ILE A 320 -29.71 45.25 -35.06
N TYR A 321 -29.01 45.75 -36.06
CA TYR A 321 -29.45 46.80 -36.97
C TYR A 321 -29.49 46.29 -38.41
N ASP A 322 -30.38 46.87 -39.20
CA ASP A 322 -30.30 46.74 -40.66
C ASP A 322 -29.31 47.76 -41.27
N MET A 323 -29.11 47.69 -42.59
CA MET A 323 -28.20 48.60 -43.31
C MET A 323 -28.66 50.08 -43.32
N LEU A 324 -29.89 50.37 -42.90
CA LEU A 324 -30.40 51.73 -42.73
C LEU A 324 -30.21 52.24 -41.28
N GLY A 325 -29.61 51.43 -40.41
CA GLY A 325 -29.42 51.75 -39.00
C GLY A 325 -30.68 51.60 -38.15
N ARG A 326 -31.72 50.92 -38.65
CA ARG A 326 -32.94 50.66 -37.88
C ARG A 326 -32.73 49.46 -36.97
N GLU A 327 -33.15 49.58 -35.72
CA GLU A 327 -33.14 48.48 -34.76
C GLU A 327 -34.08 47.37 -35.23
N VAL A 328 -33.52 46.17 -35.33
CA VAL A 328 -34.21 44.95 -35.73
C VAL A 328 -34.56 44.12 -34.52
N LYS A 329 -33.58 43.94 -33.61
CA LYS A 329 -33.74 43.13 -32.41
C LYS A 329 -32.77 43.55 -31.31
N THR A 330 -33.27 43.66 -30.09
CA THR A 330 -32.43 43.71 -28.88
C THR A 330 -32.21 42.28 -28.38
N LEU A 331 -30.98 41.79 -28.45
CA LEU A 331 -30.63 40.43 -27.99
C LEU A 331 -30.35 40.38 -26.49
N ILE A 332 -29.65 41.38 -25.99
CA ILE A 332 -29.27 41.51 -24.57
C ILE A 332 -29.48 42.96 -24.17
N ASN A 333 -30.01 43.18 -22.98
CA ASN A 333 -30.04 44.47 -22.30
C ASN A 333 -30.11 44.26 -20.79
N GLN A 334 -29.03 43.72 -20.21
CA GLN A 334 -28.98 43.35 -18.79
C GLN A 334 -27.55 43.31 -18.27
N SER A 335 -27.40 43.30 -16.94
CA SER A 335 -26.10 43.10 -16.31
C SER A 335 -25.57 41.71 -16.64
N GLN A 336 -24.28 41.61 -16.96
CA GLN A 336 -23.57 40.38 -17.25
C GLN A 336 -22.32 40.32 -16.38
N ASN A 337 -22.01 39.12 -15.87
CA ASN A 337 -20.75 38.89 -15.19
C ASN A 337 -19.61 38.80 -16.22
N ALA A 338 -18.39 39.11 -15.79
CA ALA A 338 -17.16 38.97 -16.56
C ALA A 338 -16.99 37.54 -17.11
N GLY A 339 -16.16 37.39 -18.14
CA GLY A 339 -15.84 36.14 -18.82
C GLY A 339 -16.20 36.12 -20.30
N TYR A 340 -15.93 34.98 -20.94
CA TYR A 340 -16.28 34.71 -22.33
C TYR A 340 -17.77 34.37 -22.45
N ARG A 341 -18.51 35.16 -23.24
CA ARG A 341 -19.98 35.09 -23.34
C ARG A 341 -20.42 34.82 -24.77
N THR A 342 -21.61 34.22 -24.89
CA THR A 342 -22.23 33.98 -26.19
C THR A 342 -23.73 34.27 -26.17
N VAL A 343 -24.25 34.71 -27.31
CA VAL A 343 -25.68 34.88 -27.54
C VAL A 343 -26.06 34.42 -28.93
N ILE A 344 -27.23 33.80 -29.05
CA ILE A 344 -27.72 33.25 -30.31
C ILE A 344 -28.73 34.22 -30.92
N TRP A 345 -28.60 34.46 -32.23
CA TRP A 345 -29.64 35.09 -33.02
C TRP A 345 -30.19 34.12 -34.05
N ASN A 346 -31.52 34.07 -34.15
CA ASN A 346 -32.29 33.18 -35.01
C ASN A 346 -32.97 33.92 -36.18
N ALA A 347 -32.38 35.01 -36.67
CA ALA A 347 -32.91 35.82 -37.77
C ALA A 347 -34.35 36.33 -37.56
N THR A 348 -34.73 36.67 -36.32
CA THR A 348 -36.03 37.29 -36.01
C THR A 348 -35.86 38.73 -35.56
N ASN A 349 -36.92 39.54 -35.70
CA ASN A 349 -37.02 40.86 -35.07
C ASN A 349 -37.59 40.78 -33.64
N ASP A 350 -37.74 41.92 -32.97
CA ASP A 350 -38.33 41.99 -31.61
C ASP A 350 -39.78 41.47 -31.52
N TYR A 351 -40.52 41.45 -32.64
CA TYR A 351 -41.86 40.86 -32.71
C TYR A 351 -41.86 39.35 -32.98
N GLY A 352 -40.69 38.71 -32.97
CA GLY A 352 -40.52 37.27 -33.23
C GLY A 352 -40.71 36.86 -34.69
N LYS A 353 -40.80 37.82 -35.63
CA LYS A 353 -40.99 37.52 -37.06
C LYS A 353 -39.64 37.34 -37.76
N PRO A 354 -39.51 36.37 -38.69
CA PRO A 354 -38.31 36.23 -39.51
C PRO A 354 -37.99 37.50 -40.31
N VAL A 355 -36.72 37.83 -40.42
CA VAL A 355 -36.22 38.94 -41.23
C VAL A 355 -35.78 38.44 -42.62
N SER A 356 -35.66 39.34 -43.59
CA SER A 356 -35.28 38.98 -44.96
C SER A 356 -33.79 38.66 -45.07
N ALA A 357 -33.41 37.78 -45.99
CA ALA A 357 -31.99 37.56 -46.31
C ALA A 357 -31.31 38.89 -46.70
N GLY A 358 -30.08 39.09 -46.25
CA GLY A 358 -29.40 40.38 -46.39
C GLY A 358 -28.25 40.59 -45.43
N THR A 359 -27.70 41.80 -45.46
CA THR A 359 -26.64 42.22 -44.54
C THR A 359 -27.25 42.89 -43.32
N TYR A 360 -26.75 42.54 -42.14
CA TYR A 360 -27.11 43.12 -40.86
C TYR A 360 -25.85 43.55 -40.12
N LEU A 361 -26.01 44.50 -39.21
CA LEU A 361 -24.97 44.89 -38.25
C LEU A 361 -25.41 44.43 -36.87
N TYR A 362 -24.48 44.01 -36.03
CA TYR A 362 -24.71 43.84 -34.60
C TYR A 362 -23.70 44.68 -33.85
N GLN A 363 -24.19 45.40 -32.84
CA GLN A 363 -23.40 46.25 -31.99
C GLN A 363 -23.51 45.75 -30.56
N ILE A 364 -22.36 45.69 -29.88
CA ILE A 364 -22.29 45.55 -28.43
C ILE A 364 -21.94 46.90 -27.83
N GLN A 365 -22.57 47.21 -26.70
CA GLN A 365 -22.17 48.25 -25.77
C GLN A 365 -21.99 47.63 -24.38
N ALA A 366 -20.80 47.79 -23.80
CA ALA A 366 -20.47 47.35 -22.45
C ALA A 366 -19.67 48.47 -21.76
N GLY A 367 -20.33 49.27 -20.91
CA GLY A 367 -19.74 50.51 -20.40
C GLY A 367 -19.37 51.48 -21.54
N GLU A 368 -18.10 51.88 -21.59
CA GLU A 368 -17.53 52.74 -22.66
C GLU A 368 -17.14 51.96 -23.92
N TYR A 369 -17.08 50.63 -23.86
CA TYR A 369 -16.74 49.80 -25.02
C TYR A 369 -17.93 49.69 -25.97
N ILE A 370 -17.75 50.17 -27.20
CA ILE A 370 -18.71 50.02 -28.30
C ILE A 370 -18.01 49.37 -29.48
N SER A 371 -18.54 48.25 -29.95
CA SER A 371 -18.01 47.56 -31.13
C SER A 371 -19.14 47.08 -32.03
N THR A 372 -18.95 47.24 -33.34
CA THR A 372 -19.95 46.89 -34.35
C THR A 372 -19.33 45.96 -35.38
N LYS A 373 -20.03 44.86 -35.70
CA LYS A 373 -19.62 43.92 -36.73
C LYS A 373 -20.77 43.62 -37.70
N LYS A 374 -20.39 43.16 -38.88
CA LYS A 374 -21.29 42.86 -39.99
C LYS A 374 -21.53 41.36 -40.10
N MET A 375 -22.77 40.98 -40.36
CA MET A 375 -23.18 39.60 -40.62
C MET A 375 -24.07 39.50 -41.86
N VAL A 376 -24.09 38.33 -42.49
CA VAL A 376 -24.84 38.07 -43.73
C VAL A 376 -25.78 36.89 -43.53
N LEU A 377 -27.09 37.15 -43.60
CA LEU A 377 -28.14 36.14 -43.54
C LEU A 377 -28.42 35.61 -44.95
N LEU A 378 -28.30 34.29 -45.11
CA LEU A 378 -28.72 33.55 -46.29
C LEU A 378 -30.15 33.04 -46.11
N LYS A 379 -30.77 32.69 -47.25
CA LYS A 379 -32.10 32.08 -47.30
C LYS A 379 -32.00 30.56 -47.32
#